data_AF-A0A927I270-F1
#
_entry.id   AF-A0A927I270-F1
#
_cell.length_a   1.000
_cell.length_b   1.000
_cell.length_c   1.000
_cell.angle_alpha   90.00
_cell.angle_beta   90.00
_cell.angle_gamma   90.00
#
_symmetry.space_group_name_H-M   'P 1'
#
loop_
_entity.id
_entity.type
_entity.pdbx_description
1 polymer ?
#
loop_
_entity_poly.entity_id
_entity_poly.type
_entity_poly.pdbx_seq_one_letter_code
_entity_poly.pdbx_strand_id
1 'polypeptide(L)'
;MPSTDVAERMDDRNHLLALAERCEASSKPNRELDAEIYEALGFTVRRKPTRLATRRTPAGGIYQQGSFWKSLGAVSADINIAVSLLREKAPGWSWSLQCFASEDSLAFQALVAECSGQGVMGSLALCAAMLRALARHRPDAEDQV
;
A
#
# COMPACT_ATOMS: atom_id res chain seq x y z
N MET A 1 -5.52 -33.81 4.28
CA MET A 1 -6.27 -32.73 3.60
C MET A 1 -5.48 -31.46 3.81
N PRO A 2 -5.02 -30.76 2.76
CA PRO A 2 -4.29 -29.52 2.96
C PRO A 2 -5.28 -28.45 3.44
N SER A 3 -4.92 -27.80 4.54
CA SER A 3 -5.71 -26.84 5.29
C SER A 3 -6.15 -25.65 4.44
N THR A 4 -7.44 -25.29 4.52
CA THR A 4 -8.07 -24.12 3.87
C THR A 4 -7.29 -22.82 4.09
N ASP A 5 -6.59 -22.73 5.22
CA ASP A 5 -5.72 -21.62 5.62
C ASP A 5 -4.60 -21.30 4.60
N VAL A 6 -4.04 -22.31 3.92
CA VAL A 6 -2.92 -22.09 2.99
C VAL A 6 -3.39 -21.46 1.67
N ALA A 7 -4.62 -21.79 1.24
CA ALA A 7 -5.20 -21.23 0.02
C ALA A 7 -5.53 -19.73 0.21
N GLU A 8 -6.16 -19.35 1.32
CA GLU A 8 -6.46 -17.95 1.65
C GLU A 8 -5.17 -17.12 1.81
N ARG A 9 -4.11 -17.68 2.39
CA ARG A 9 -2.78 -17.03 2.49
C ARG A 9 -2.14 -16.78 1.12
N MET A 10 -2.25 -17.74 0.19
CA MET A 10 -1.74 -17.58 -1.17
C MET A 10 -2.55 -16.56 -1.96
N ASP A 11 -3.87 -16.52 -1.79
CA ASP A 11 -4.74 -15.52 -2.41
C ASP A 11 -4.42 -14.12 -1.91
N ASP A 12 -4.16 -13.95 -0.61
CA ASP A 12 -3.72 -12.68 -0.03
C ASP A 12 -2.37 -12.22 -0.57
N ARG A 13 -1.38 -13.11 -0.66
CA ARG A 13 -0.06 -12.77 -1.21
C ARG A 13 -0.15 -12.39 -2.69
N ASN A 14 -0.93 -13.14 -3.46
CA ASN A 14 -1.16 -12.86 -4.88
C ASN A 14 -1.92 -11.54 -5.06
N HIS A 15 -2.86 -11.23 -4.16
CA HIS A 15 -3.56 -9.95 -4.15
C HIS A 15 -2.60 -8.77 -3.88
N LEU A 16 -1.69 -8.91 -2.91
CA LEU A 16 -0.67 -7.89 -2.62
C LEU A 16 0.28 -7.66 -3.81
N LEU A 17 0.72 -8.74 -4.48
CA LEU A 17 1.57 -8.63 -5.66
C LEU A 17 0.83 -8.03 -6.86
N ALA A 18 -0.42 -8.42 -7.09
CA ALA A 18 -1.26 -7.84 -8.13
C ALA A 18 -1.53 -6.35 -7.87
N LEU A 19 -1.72 -5.95 -6.60
CA LEU A 19 -1.87 -4.55 -6.22
C LEU A 19 -0.57 -3.77 -6.41
N ALA A 20 0.58 -4.38 -6.12
CA ALA A 20 1.88 -3.80 -6.40
C ALA A 20 2.03 -3.51 -7.91
N GLU A 21 1.80 -4.51 -8.77
CA GLU A 21 1.86 -4.33 -10.23
C GLU A 21 0.88 -3.26 -10.72
N ARG A 22 -0.32 -3.19 -10.13
CA ARG A 22 -1.28 -2.11 -10.43
C ARG A 22 -0.75 -0.73 -10.02
N CYS A 23 -0.05 -0.61 -8.90
CA CYS A 23 0.60 0.64 -8.50
C CYS A 23 1.72 1.03 -9.49
N GLU A 24 2.49 0.06 -10.00
CA GLU A 24 3.57 0.31 -10.97
C GLU A 24 3.00 0.70 -12.35
N ALA A 25 1.94 0.04 -12.78
CA ALA A 25 1.28 0.29 -14.08
C ALA A 25 0.35 1.50 -14.06
N SER A 26 -0.19 1.89 -12.89
CA SER A 26 -1.08 3.04 -12.78
C SER A 26 -0.28 4.33 -12.78
N SER A 27 -0.49 5.15 -13.80
CA SER A 27 0.04 6.51 -13.87
C SER A 27 -0.89 7.57 -13.25
N LYS A 28 -2.06 7.15 -12.77
CA LYS A 28 -3.06 8.03 -12.16
C LYS A 28 -3.39 7.53 -10.75
N PRO A 29 -2.82 8.14 -9.70
CA PRO A 29 -3.20 7.81 -8.34
C PRO A 29 -4.69 8.12 -8.14
N ASN A 30 -5.44 7.15 -7.63
CA ASN A 30 -6.87 7.29 -7.36
C ASN A 30 -7.19 6.88 -5.92
N ARG A 31 -8.30 7.41 -5.40
CA ARG A 31 -8.71 7.18 -4.01
C ARG A 31 -9.13 5.73 -3.72
N GLU A 32 -9.48 4.99 -4.76
CA GLU A 32 -9.80 3.56 -4.66
C GLU A 32 -8.54 2.74 -4.44
N LEU A 33 -7.47 3.00 -5.20
CA LEU A 33 -6.15 2.40 -5.02
C LEU A 33 -5.58 2.75 -3.64
N ASP A 34 -5.77 3.99 -3.19
CA ASP A 34 -5.40 4.36 -1.82
C ASP A 34 -6.13 3.48 -0.80
N ALA A 35 -7.45 3.32 -0.92
CA ALA A 35 -8.22 2.47 -0.02
C ALA A 35 -7.75 1.00 -0.05
N GLU A 36 -7.47 0.46 -1.23
CA GLU A 36 -6.93 -0.88 -1.41
C GLU A 36 -5.55 -1.03 -0.75
N ILE A 37 -4.66 -0.04 -0.86
CA ILE A 37 -3.34 -0.06 -0.20
C ILE A 37 -3.49 -0.03 1.33
N TYR A 38 -4.40 0.78 1.86
CA TYR A 38 -4.68 0.82 3.30
C TYR A 38 -5.25 -0.51 3.82
N GLU A 39 -6.17 -1.13 3.08
CA GLU A 39 -6.70 -2.45 3.41
C GLU A 39 -5.60 -3.52 3.36
N ALA A 40 -4.76 -3.50 2.33
CA ALA A 40 -3.60 -4.37 2.18
C ALA A 40 -2.56 -4.21 3.32
N LEU A 41 -2.42 -3.00 3.86
CA LEU A 41 -1.62 -2.70 5.05
C LEU A 41 -2.28 -3.21 6.36
N GLY A 42 -3.49 -3.77 6.28
CA GLY A 42 -4.25 -4.26 7.42
C GLY A 42 -4.92 -3.13 8.23
N PHE A 43 -5.24 -2.00 7.61
CA PHE A 43 -6.11 -0.99 8.23
C PHE A 43 -7.57 -1.28 7.91
N THR A 44 -8.46 -1.09 8.88
CA THR A 44 -9.91 -1.17 8.64
C THR A 44 -10.35 0.08 7.88
N VAL A 45 -10.61 -0.06 6.59
CA VAL A 45 -11.11 1.02 5.75
C VAL A 45 -12.63 0.96 5.65
N ARG A 46 -13.29 2.10 5.91
CA ARG A 46 -14.70 2.30 5.58
C ARG A 46 -14.80 3.19 4.36
N ARG A 47 -15.02 2.55 3.21
CA ARG A 47 -15.39 3.21 1.96
C ARG A 47 -16.83 3.70 2.10
N LYS A 48 -17.09 5.01 1.91
CA LYS A 48 -18.48 5.49 1.80
C LYS A 48 -18.89 5.52 0.33
N PRO A 49 -20.07 5.01 -0.03
CA PRO A 49 -20.56 5.06 -1.40
C PRO A 49 -20.73 6.51 -1.86
N THR A 50 -20.32 6.76 -3.10
CA THR A 50 -20.20 8.05 -3.80
C THR A 50 -21.47 8.89 -3.82
N ARG A 51 -22.62 8.32 -3.44
CA ARG A 51 -23.94 8.98 -3.42
C ARG A 51 -24.26 9.76 -2.13
N LEU A 52 -23.45 9.63 -1.08
CA LEU A 52 -23.70 10.26 0.22
C LEU A 52 -22.50 11.08 0.71
N ALA A 53 -21.85 11.80 -0.22
CA ALA A 53 -20.81 12.78 0.06
C ALA A 53 -21.40 14.01 0.78
N THR A 54 -21.63 13.91 2.09
CA THR A 54 -21.83 15.08 2.95
C THR A 54 -20.53 15.89 3.03
N ARG A 55 -20.63 17.23 3.04
CA ARG A 55 -19.57 18.26 3.05
C ARG A 55 -18.39 18.10 4.04
N ARG A 56 -18.39 17.10 4.92
CA ARG A 56 -17.38 16.89 5.98
C ARG A 56 -16.54 15.62 5.83
N THR A 57 -16.78 14.77 4.83
CA THR A 57 -16.01 13.53 4.67
C THR A 57 -15.33 13.52 3.30
N PRO A 58 -13.98 13.49 3.23
CA PRO A 58 -13.25 13.50 1.98
C PRO A 58 -13.64 12.32 1.08
N ALA A 59 -13.65 12.56 -0.23
CA ALA A 59 -13.82 11.50 -1.22
C ALA A 59 -12.64 10.50 -1.09
N GLY A 60 -12.96 9.25 -0.74
CA GLY A 60 -11.97 8.18 -0.50
C GLY A 60 -12.27 7.32 0.72
N GLY A 61 -12.99 7.84 1.71
CA GLY A 61 -13.36 7.09 2.92
C GLY A 61 -12.52 7.46 4.15
N ILE A 62 -12.63 6.65 5.20
CA ILE A 62 -11.91 6.79 6.47
C ILE A 62 -11.27 5.46 6.85
N TYR A 63 -10.08 5.50 7.44
CA TYR A 63 -9.41 4.31 7.98
C TYR A 63 -9.37 4.38 9.51
N GLN A 64 -9.43 3.22 10.15
CA GLN A 64 -9.30 3.10 11.59
C GLN A 64 -7.83 2.96 11.99
N GLN A 65 -7.38 3.81 12.91
CA GLN A 65 -6.08 3.74 13.55
C GLN A 65 -6.29 3.64 15.07
N GLY A 66 -6.16 2.42 15.61
CA GLY A 66 -6.52 2.14 17.00
C GLY A 66 -8.00 2.46 17.27
N SER A 67 -8.25 3.38 18.20
CA SER A 67 -9.62 3.82 18.56
C SER A 67 -10.13 5.01 17.73
N PHE A 68 -9.31 5.57 16.83
CA PHE A 68 -9.66 6.78 16.07
C PHE A 68 -9.88 6.48 14.59
N TRP A 69 -10.83 7.20 13.99
CA TRP A 69 -11.05 7.18 12.55
C TRP A 69 -10.37 8.38 11.92
N LYS A 70 -9.50 8.15 10.94
CA LYS A 70 -8.79 9.18 10.19
C LYS A 70 -9.21 9.19 8.72
N SER A 71 -9.14 10.34 8.08
CA SER A 71 -9.38 10.47 6.64
C SER A 71 -8.33 9.72 5.83
N LEU A 72 -8.76 9.02 4.79
CA LEU A 72 -7.84 8.33 3.89
C LEU A 72 -6.90 9.32 3.21
N GLY A 73 -5.60 9.11 3.44
CA GLY A 73 -4.54 9.87 2.80
C GLY A 73 -4.39 9.45 1.33
N ALA A 74 -3.92 10.37 0.48
CA ALA A 74 -3.60 10.03 -0.91
C ALA A 74 -2.25 9.31 -0.97
N VAL A 75 -2.14 8.09 -0.44
CA VAL A 75 -0.87 7.36 -0.30
C VAL A 75 -0.18 7.12 -1.64
N SER A 76 -0.97 6.92 -2.70
CA SER A 76 -0.48 6.76 -4.08
C SER A 76 -0.02 8.08 -4.71
N ALA A 77 -0.48 9.24 -4.24
CA ALA A 77 -0.12 10.56 -4.77
C ALA A 77 0.85 11.36 -3.90
N ASP A 78 0.93 11.07 -2.60
CA ASP A 78 1.72 11.81 -1.62
C ASP A 78 2.70 10.86 -0.91
N ILE A 79 3.98 11.08 -1.18
CA ILE A 79 5.06 10.28 -0.61
C ILE A 79 5.18 10.44 0.90
N ASN A 80 4.84 11.59 1.48
CA ASN A 80 4.92 11.78 2.93
C ASN A 80 3.93 10.87 3.65
N ILE A 81 2.75 10.66 3.06
CA ILE A 81 1.74 9.74 3.58
C ILE A 81 2.24 8.30 3.48
N ALA A 82 2.81 7.91 2.34
CA ALA A 82 3.38 6.57 2.15
C ALA A 82 4.52 6.27 3.15
N VAL A 83 5.44 7.22 3.34
CA VAL A 83 6.53 7.09 4.32
C VAL A 83 6.00 7.05 5.76
N SER A 84 4.99 7.87 6.09
CA SER A 84 4.39 7.86 7.43
C SER A 84 3.74 6.52 7.73
N LEU A 85 2.99 5.96 6.78
CA LEU A 85 2.38 4.64 6.92
C LEU A 85 3.41 3.53 7.04
N LEU A 86 4.48 3.59 6.23
CA LEU A 86 5.58 2.64 6.33
C LEU A 86 6.20 2.64 7.73
N ARG A 87 6.53 3.83 8.25
CA ARG A 87 7.10 3.97 9.61
C ARG A 87 6.15 3.50 10.70
N GLU A 88 4.85 3.71 10.52
CA GLU A 88 3.84 3.28 11.47
C GLU A 88 3.67 1.75 11.47
N LYS A 89 3.63 1.13 10.29
CA LYS A 89 3.41 -0.32 10.17
C LYS A 89 4.66 -1.13 10.40
N ALA A 90 5.80 -0.62 9.94
CA ALA A 90 7.07 -1.31 10.00
C ALA A 90 8.20 -0.31 10.32
N PRO A 91 8.28 0.17 11.57
CA PRO A 91 9.32 1.13 11.98
C PRO A 91 10.74 0.58 11.80
N GLY A 92 10.91 -0.74 11.75
CA GLY A 92 12.19 -1.41 11.51
C GLY A 92 12.55 -1.64 10.04
N TRP A 93 11.68 -1.30 9.08
CA TRP A 93 11.99 -1.51 7.67
C TRP A 93 12.83 -0.37 7.12
N SER A 94 13.98 -0.73 6.55
CA SER A 94 14.78 0.18 5.76
C SER A 94 14.06 0.49 4.45
N TRP A 95 14.03 1.77 4.07
CA TRP A 95 13.54 2.19 2.77
C TRP A 95 14.46 3.23 2.15
N SER A 96 14.50 3.23 0.82
CA SER A 96 15.18 4.24 0.02
C SER A 96 14.37 4.53 -1.24
N LEU A 97 14.54 5.74 -1.75
CA LEU A 97 13.95 6.17 -3.01
C LEU A 97 15.05 6.69 -3.92
N GLN A 98 15.12 6.13 -5.12
CA GLN A 98 15.97 6.59 -6.19
C GLN A 98 15.08 7.19 -7.28
N CYS A 99 15.42 8.40 -7.70
CA CYS A 99 14.78 9.07 -8.82
C CYS A 99 15.71 8.96 -10.03
N PHE A 100 15.24 8.31 -11.09
CA PHE A 100 15.89 8.25 -12.38
C PHE A 100 15.16 9.20 -13.32
N ALA A 101 15.67 10.42 -13.42
CA ALA A 101 15.22 11.37 -14.43
C ALA A 101 16.02 11.13 -15.71
N SER A 102 15.34 10.70 -16.77
CA SER A 102 15.86 10.72 -18.15
C SER A 102 15.16 11.85 -18.92
N GLU A 103 15.75 12.31 -20.03
CA GLU A 103 15.29 13.48 -20.80
C GLU A 103 13.80 13.43 -21.17
N ASP A 104 13.21 12.23 -21.33
CA ASP A 104 11.80 12.06 -21.72
C ASP A 104 10.91 11.35 -20.68
N SER A 105 11.46 10.91 -19.54
CA SER A 105 10.68 10.18 -18.54
C SER A 105 11.24 10.27 -17.12
N LEU A 106 10.35 10.51 -16.16
CA LEU A 106 10.63 10.36 -14.74
C LEU A 106 10.29 8.92 -14.31
N ALA A 107 11.30 8.15 -13.94
CA ALA A 107 11.14 6.85 -13.33
C ALA A 107 11.61 6.91 -11.89
N PHE A 108 10.77 6.47 -10.96
CA PHE A 108 11.13 6.34 -9.55
C PHE A 108 11.28 4.87 -9.23
N GLN A 109 12.32 4.54 -8.46
CA GLN A 109 12.51 3.22 -7.88
C GLN A 109 12.56 3.39 -6.36
N ALA A 110 11.68 2.69 -5.66
CA ALA A 110 11.77 2.57 -4.21
C ALA A 110 12.31 1.19 -3.84
N LEU A 111 13.04 1.13 -2.74
CA LEU A 111 13.46 -0.10 -2.09
C LEU A 111 12.88 -0.09 -0.67
N VAL A 112 12.22 -1.16 -0.25
CA VAL A 112 11.64 -1.32 1.08
C VAL A 112 11.94 -2.74 1.54
N ALA A 113 12.66 -2.92 2.64
CA ALA A 113 13.00 -4.23 3.20
C ALA A 113 13.45 -5.24 2.10
N GLU A 114 14.46 -4.83 1.32
CA GLU A 114 15.03 -5.60 0.19
C GLU A 114 14.11 -5.81 -1.02
N CYS A 115 12.88 -5.31 -1.00
CA CYS A 115 11.95 -5.34 -2.12
C CYS A 115 12.00 -4.03 -2.90
N SER A 116 12.28 -4.11 -4.20
CA SER A 116 12.18 -2.94 -5.08
C SER A 116 10.81 -2.84 -5.73
N GLY A 117 10.36 -1.61 -5.95
CA GLY A 117 9.18 -1.26 -6.72
C GLY A 117 9.49 -0.07 -7.61
N GLN A 118 8.86 0.00 -8.78
CA GLN A 118 9.10 1.08 -9.75
C GLN A 118 7.80 1.80 -10.10
N GLY A 119 7.87 3.08 -10.46
CA GLY A 119 6.68 3.79 -10.87
C GLY A 119 6.99 5.18 -11.42
N VAL A 120 5.98 5.78 -12.04
CA VAL A 120 6.06 7.15 -12.57
C VAL A 120 6.05 8.21 -11.46
N MET A 121 5.69 7.83 -10.23
CA MET A 121 5.74 8.69 -9.03
C MET A 121 6.45 7.96 -7.89
N GLY A 122 7.22 8.69 -7.08
CA GLY A 122 7.93 8.13 -5.93
C GLY A 122 7.00 7.50 -4.89
N SER A 123 5.80 8.04 -4.70
CA SER A 123 4.75 7.48 -3.86
C SER A 123 4.28 6.10 -4.35
N LEU A 124 4.04 5.96 -5.66
CA LEU A 124 3.62 4.69 -6.28
C LEU A 124 4.72 3.63 -6.21
N ALA A 125 5.95 4.02 -6.54
CA ALA A 125 7.11 3.13 -6.44
C ALA A 125 7.28 2.62 -5.00
N LEU A 126 7.12 3.51 -4.00
CA LEU A 126 7.18 3.15 -2.58
C LEU A 126 6.04 2.22 -2.19
N CYS A 127 4.80 2.51 -2.60
CA CYS A 127 3.66 1.62 -2.34
C CYS A 127 3.87 0.22 -2.93
N ALA A 128 4.35 0.12 -4.17
CA ALA A 128 4.65 -1.16 -4.81
C ALA A 128 5.74 -1.93 -4.05
N ALA A 129 6.83 -1.26 -3.67
CA ALA A 129 7.90 -1.85 -2.87
C ALA A 129 7.39 -2.33 -1.49
N MET A 130 6.54 -1.53 -0.83
CA MET A 130 5.90 -1.86 0.45
C MET A 130 4.99 -3.08 0.33
N LEU A 131 4.15 -3.15 -0.70
CA LEU A 131 3.25 -4.28 -0.93
C LEU A 131 4.02 -5.57 -1.23
N ARG A 132 5.10 -5.48 -2.02
CA ARG A 132 6.02 -6.61 -2.25
C ARG A 132 6.74 -7.02 -0.96
N ALA A 133 7.16 -6.07 -0.13
CA ALA A 133 7.76 -6.35 1.17
C ALA A 133 6.76 -7.01 2.12
N LEU A 134 5.51 -6.55 2.19
CA LEU A 134 4.44 -7.20 2.94
C LEU A 134 4.16 -8.61 2.43
N ALA A 135 4.14 -8.81 1.11
CA ALA A 135 3.96 -10.15 0.52
C ALA A 135 5.09 -11.13 0.92
N ARG A 136 6.29 -10.63 1.22
CA ARG A 136 7.44 -11.43 1.68
C ARG A 136 7.53 -11.55 3.21
N HIS A 137 7.23 -10.48 3.92
CA HIS A 137 7.37 -10.36 5.37
C HIS A 137 6.09 -10.60 6.15
N ARG A 138 4.95 -10.82 5.49
CA ARG A 138 3.78 -11.41 6.14
C ARG A 138 4.25 -12.78 6.63
N PRO A 139 4.59 -12.90 7.92
CA PRO A 139 5.12 -14.15 8.42
C PRO A 139 3.97 -15.14 8.36
N ASP A 140 4.29 -16.39 8.12
CA ASP A 140 3.56 -17.49 8.73
C ASP A 140 3.17 -17.05 10.15
N ALA A 141 1.88 -16.81 10.37
CA ALA A 141 1.35 -16.56 11.71
C ALA A 141 1.36 -17.84 12.57
N GLU A 142 2.28 -18.77 12.28
CA GLU A 142 2.52 -20.05 12.94
C GLU A 142 4.00 -20.42 12.80
N ASP A 143 4.87 -19.62 13.41
CA ASP A 143 6.12 -20.16 13.96
C ASP A 143 6.27 -19.61 15.39
N GLN A 144 5.35 -20.00 16.26
CA GLN A 144 5.51 -19.89 17.70
C GLN A 144 4.94 -21.14 18.40
N VAL A 145 5.91 -21.99 18.79
CA VAL A 145 5.95 -23.01 19.88
C VAL A 145 5.55 -24.44 19.54
#